data_AF-A0A960JRV5-F1
#
_entry.id   AF-A0A960JRV5-F1
#
_cell.length_a   1.000
_cell.length_b   1.000
_cell.length_c   1.000
_cell.angle_alpha   90.00
_cell.angle_beta   90.00
_cell.angle_gamma   90.00
#
_symmetry.space_group_name_H-M   'P 1'
#
loop_
_entity.id
_entity.type
_entity.pdbx_description
1 polymer ?
#
loop_
_entity_poly.entity_id
_entity_poly.type
_entity_poly.pdbx_seq_one_letter_code
_entity_poly.pdbx_strand_id
1 'polypeptide(L)'
;MAAVAFLRGMNLGNRRISNDELVSVFAAAGYEEVSAYQASGNVILGGATTADESAVSAMLATALGYDVEVFVRTSARLGAIASTSPIKGRSGS
;
A
#
# COMPACT_ATOMS: atom_id res chain seq x y z
N MET A 1 -12.81 5.96 7.11
CA MET A 1 -12.89 4.80 6.19
C MET A 1 -11.50 4.60 5.65
N ALA A 2 -10.92 3.41 5.80
CA ALA A 2 -9.52 3.18 5.45
C ALA A 2 -9.36 2.64 4.02
N ALA A 3 -8.28 3.02 3.34
CA ALA A 3 -7.84 2.40 2.09
C ALA A 3 -6.45 1.75 2.28
N VAL A 4 -6.15 0.77 1.44
CA VAL A 4 -4.86 0.08 1.39
C VAL A 4 -4.26 0.31 0.02
N ALA A 5 -3.08 0.92 -0.02
CA ALA A 5 -2.22 1.03 -1.18
C ALA A 5 -1.27 -0.18 -1.23
N PHE A 6 -1.45 -1.02 -2.23
CA PHE A 6 -0.54 -2.12 -2.56
C PHE A 6 0.55 -1.59 -3.47
N LEU A 7 1.79 -1.66 -3.02
CA LEU A 7 2.95 -1.23 -3.78
C LEU A 7 3.62 -2.46 -4.41
N ARG A 8 3.85 -2.42 -5.73
CA ARG A 8 4.63 -3.45 -6.43
C ARG A 8 6.09 -3.05 -6.54
N GLY A 9 6.97 -4.05 -6.56
CA GLY A 9 8.40 -3.83 -6.78
C GLY A 9 9.16 -3.28 -5.58
N MET A 10 8.52 -3.23 -4.41
CA MET A 10 9.14 -2.80 -3.16
C MET A 10 10.18 -3.82 -2.69
N ASN A 11 11.32 -3.33 -2.22
CA ASN A 11 12.39 -4.14 -1.63
C ASN A 11 12.98 -5.22 -2.58
N LEU A 12 12.97 -4.97 -3.90
CA LEU A 12 13.62 -5.82 -4.89
C LEU A 12 15.07 -5.41 -5.16
N GLY A 13 15.98 -6.37 -5.15
CA GLY A 13 17.40 -6.17 -5.45
C GLY A 13 18.10 -5.28 -4.42
N ASN A 14 18.72 -4.19 -4.89
CA ASN A 14 19.44 -3.22 -4.04
C ASN A 14 18.58 -2.05 -3.57
N ARG A 15 17.31 -1.99 -3.96
CA ARG A 15 16.38 -0.92 -3.57
C ARG A 15 15.71 -1.35 -2.28
N ARG A 16 16.05 -0.71 -1.17
CA ARG A 16 15.39 -0.92 0.13
C ARG A 16 14.88 0.42 0.64
N ILE A 17 13.65 0.39 1.13
CA ILE A 17 13.05 1.51 1.86
C ILE A 17 12.55 0.98 3.19
N SER A 18 12.85 1.72 4.26
CA SER A 18 12.28 1.40 5.56
C SER A 18 10.79 1.76 5.60
N ASN A 19 10.05 1.11 6.48
CA ASN A 19 8.64 1.45 6.71
C ASN A 19 8.49 2.90 7.20
N ASP A 20 9.44 3.40 7.99
CA ASP A 20 9.41 4.76 8.53
C ASP A 20 9.64 5.82 7.45
N GLU A 21 10.57 5.58 6.51
CA GLU A 21 10.76 6.44 5.34
C GLU A 21 9.53 6.45 4.46
N LEU A 22 8.92 5.27 4.22
CA LEU A 22 7.70 5.15 3.44
C LEU A 22 6.58 5.99 4.07
N VAL A 23 6.34 5.82 5.36
CA VAL A 23 5.33 6.59 6.11
C VAL A 23 5.62 8.09 6.03
N SER A 24 6.89 8.50 6.14
CA SER A 24 7.30 9.90 6.06
C SER A 24 7.01 10.52 4.70
N VAL A 25 7.21 9.80 3.59
CA VAL A 25 6.89 10.27 2.23
C VAL A 25 5.39 10.53 2.09
N PHE A 26 4.56 9.60 2.57
CA PHE A 26 3.10 9.76 2.54
C PHE A 26 2.63 10.89 3.47
N ALA A 27 3.20 11.01 4.66
CA ALA A 27 2.89 12.10 5.58
C ALA A 27 3.26 13.47 5.00
N ALA A 28 4.41 13.59 4.33
CA ALA A 28 4.84 14.80 3.65
C ALA A 28 3.92 15.20 2.49
N ALA A 29 3.23 14.23 1.87
CA ALA A 29 2.21 14.47 0.85
C ALA A 29 0.82 14.81 1.41
N GLY A 30 0.68 14.88 2.74
CA GLY A 30 -0.57 15.25 3.42
C GLY A 30 -1.52 14.09 3.69
N TYR A 31 -1.05 12.84 3.60
CA TYR A 31 -1.84 11.69 4.03
C TYR A 31 -1.80 11.55 5.55
N GLU A 32 -2.97 11.36 6.16
CA GLU A 32 -3.13 11.14 7.59
C GLU A 32 -3.35 9.66 7.91
N GLU A 33 -3.00 9.26 9.14
CA GLU A 33 -3.15 7.89 9.64
C GLU A 33 -2.48 6.84 8.73
N VAL A 34 -1.27 7.15 8.27
CA VAL A 34 -0.47 6.28 7.39
C VAL A 34 0.22 5.20 8.20
N SER A 35 0.14 3.95 7.76
CA SER A 35 0.90 2.84 8.36
C SER A 35 1.36 1.84 7.32
N ALA A 36 2.65 1.50 7.33
CA ALA A 36 3.19 0.46 6.46
C ALA A 36 2.86 -0.95 7.01
N TYR A 37 2.38 -1.83 6.14
CA TYR A 37 2.02 -3.21 6.41
C TYR A 37 3.03 -4.18 5.77
N GLN A 38 3.81 -4.83 6.63
CA GLN A 38 4.89 -5.78 6.29
C GLN A 38 6.00 -5.24 5.37
N ALA A 39 7.06 -6.04 5.19
CA ALA A 39 8.19 -5.73 4.32
C ALA A 39 7.86 -5.76 2.81
N SER A 40 6.62 -6.13 2.45
CA SER A 40 6.12 -6.04 1.09
C SER A 40 5.82 -4.60 0.65
N GLY A 41 5.89 -3.63 1.58
CA GLY A 41 5.68 -2.22 1.29
C GLY A 41 4.22 -1.86 1.04
N ASN A 42 3.25 -2.61 1.59
CA ASN A 42 1.86 -2.16 1.52
C ASN A 42 1.66 -1.00 2.50
N VAL A 43 0.77 -0.07 2.20
CA VAL A 43 0.50 1.10 3.05
C VAL A 43 -1.00 1.20 3.31
N ILE A 44 -1.36 1.37 4.57
CA ILE A 44 -2.71 1.64 5.03
C ILE A 44 -2.84 3.15 5.18
N LEU A 45 -3.92 3.72 4.65
CA LEU A 45 -4.28 5.13 4.74
C LEU A 45 -5.59 5.21 5.53
N GLY A 46 -5.52 5.58 6.82
CA GLY A 46 -6.65 5.51 7.76
C GLY A 46 -7.78 6.51 7.48
N GLY A 47 -7.48 7.65 6.86
CA GLY A 47 -8.46 8.69 6.54
C GLY A 47 -8.91 8.75 5.08
N ALA A 48 -8.25 8.03 4.17
CA ALA A 48 -8.49 8.17 2.73
C ALA A 48 -9.55 7.18 2.21
N THR A 49 -10.64 7.70 1.65
CA THR A 49 -11.63 6.92 0.89
C THR A 49 -11.25 6.73 -0.58
N THR A 50 -10.46 7.66 -1.13
CA THR A 50 -9.94 7.64 -2.49
C THR A 50 -8.53 8.22 -2.49
N ALA A 51 -7.53 7.40 -2.79
CA ALA A 51 -6.20 7.88 -3.16
C ALA A 51 -6.02 7.62 -4.65
N ASP A 52 -5.51 8.61 -5.37
CA ASP A 52 -5.24 8.50 -6.80
C ASP A 52 -3.97 7.66 -7.00
N GLU A 53 -4.12 6.48 -7.60
CA GLU A 53 -3.03 5.53 -7.86
C GLU A 53 -1.89 6.18 -8.67
N SER A 54 -2.21 7.01 -9.66
CA SER A 54 -1.23 7.69 -10.50
C SER A 54 -0.51 8.80 -9.74
N ALA A 55 -1.22 9.55 -8.90
CA ALA A 55 -0.59 10.59 -8.07
C ALA A 55 0.36 9.99 -7.04
N VAL A 56 -0.05 8.91 -6.36
CA VAL A 56 0.79 8.21 -5.38
C VAL A 56 2.00 7.57 -6.08
N SER A 57 1.81 6.98 -7.26
CA SER A 57 2.91 6.41 -8.05
C SER A 57 3.94 7.48 -8.44
N ALA A 58 3.50 8.63 -8.96
CA ALA A 58 4.39 9.73 -9.34
C ALA A 58 5.13 10.33 -8.13
N MET A 59 4.44 10.47 -6.99
CA MET A 59 5.04 10.91 -5.74
C MET A 59 6.15 9.95 -5.28
N LEU A 60 5.87 8.64 -5.28
CA LEU A 60 6.84 7.62 -4.91
C LEU A 60 8.02 7.56 -5.89
N ALA A 61 7.77 7.71 -7.18
CA ALA A 61 8.83 7.77 -8.19
C ALA A 61 9.76 8.97 -7.98
N THR A 62 9.20 10.12 -7.60
CA THR A 62 9.97 11.32 -7.27
C THR A 62 10.78 11.14 -5.99
N ALA A 63 10.20 10.53 -4.95
CA ALA A 63 10.87 10.33 -3.67
C ALA A 63 11.94 9.23 -3.71
N LEU A 64 11.71 8.16 -4.46
CA LEU A 64 12.54 6.96 -4.47
C LEU A 64 13.47 6.86 -5.69
N GLY A 65 13.22 7.65 -6.72
CA GLY A 65 14.01 7.65 -7.95
C GLY A 65 13.74 6.44 -8.86
N TYR A 66 12.62 5.73 -8.68
CA TYR A 66 12.19 4.63 -9.55
C TYR A 66 10.67 4.47 -9.57
N ASP A 67 10.14 3.98 -10.69
CA ASP A 67 8.70 3.71 -10.81
C ASP A 67 8.22 2.65 -9.81
N VAL A 68 7.16 3.01 -9.08
CA VAL A 68 6.43 2.13 -8.18
C VAL A 68 5.00 2.02 -8.68
N GLU A 69 4.58 0.81 -9.03
CA GLU A 69 3.18 0.52 -9.36
C GLU A 69 2.36 0.53 -8.07
N VAL A 70 1.29 1.32 -8.05
CA VAL A 70 0.43 1.51 -6.87
C VAL A 70 -0.99 1.05 -7.21
N PHE A 71 -1.56 0.21 -6.35
CA PHE A 71 -2.97 -0.18 -6.44
C PHE A 71 -3.68 0.16 -5.14
N VAL A 72 -4.68 1.04 -5.18
CA VAL A 72 -5.42 1.48 -4.00
C VAL A 72 -6.74 0.73 -3.92
N ARG A 73 -7.02 0.08 -2.79
CA ARG A 73 -8.28 -0.63 -2.55
C ARG A 73 -8.87 -0.21 -1.21
N THR A 74 -10.16 0.07 -1.19
CA THR A 74 -10.86 0.45 0.04
C THR A 74 -11.11 -0.77 0.93
N SER A 75 -11.07 -0.56 2.25
CA SER A 75 -11.39 -1.58 3.26
C SER A 75 -12.79 -2.18 3.07
N ALA A 76 -13.78 -1.38 2.64
CA ALA A 76 -15.12 -1.87 2.32
C ALA A 76 -15.12 -2.89 1.15
N ARG A 77 -14.28 -2.66 0.14
CA ARG A 77 -14.12 -3.59 -0.99
C ARG A 77 -13.31 -4.83 -0.61
N LEU A 78 -12.31 -4.68 0.26
CA LEU A 78 -11.56 -5.82 0.82
C LEU A 78 -12.44 -6.69 1.72
N GLY A 79 -13.30 -6.09 2.56
CA GLY A 79 -14.27 -6.83 3.37
C GLY A 79 -15.26 -7.60 2.51
N ALA A 80 -15.76 -7.00 1.42
CA ALA A 80 -16.62 -7.69 0.46
C ALA A 80 -15.90 -8.87 -0.22
N ILE A 81 -14.64 -8.68 -0.67
CA ILE A 81 -13.84 -9.74 -1.30
C ILE A 81 -13.53 -10.88 -0.32
N ALA A 82 -13.15 -10.56 0.92
CA ALA A 82 -12.89 -11.54 1.98
C ALA A 82 -14.16 -12.34 2.36
N SER A 83 -15.32 -11.68 2.29
CA SER A 83 -16.62 -12.32 2.54
C SER A 83 -17.06 -13.22 1.38
N THR A 84 -16.53 -13.03 0.17
CA THR A 84 -16.86 -13.82 -1.04
C THR A 84 -15.87 -14.95 -1.32
N SER A 85 -15.21 -15.51 -0.30
CA SER A 85 -14.13 -16.49 -0.49
C SER A 85 -14.61 -17.82 -1.09
N PRO A 86 -14.00 -18.29 -2.21
CA PRO A 86 -13.71 -19.70 -2.41
C PRO A 86 -12.20 -19.93 -2.24
N ILE A 87 -11.57 -19.40 -1.17
CA ILE A 87 -10.23 -19.84 -0.80
C ILE A 87 -10.40 -21.08 0.07
N LYS A 88 -10.45 -22.25 -0.58
CA LYS A 88 -10.30 -23.55 0.09
C LYS A 88 -8.84 -23.66 0.53
N GLY A 89 -8.52 -23.07 1.67
CA GLY A 89 -7.21 -23.18 2.31
C GLY A 89 -6.88 -24.65 2.50
N ARG A 90 -5.78 -25.10 1.88
CA ARG A 90 -5.25 -26.45 2.07
C ARG A 90 -4.77 -26.53 3.52
N SER A 91 -5.50 -27.27 4.36
CA SER A 91 -5.03 -27.67 5.68
C SER A 91 -3.83 -28.59 5.48
N GLY A 92 -2.63 -28.06 5.73
CA GLY A 92 -1.42 -28.87 5.85
C GLY A 92 -1.16 -29.09 7.34
N SER A 93 -1.46 -30.30 7.79
CA SER A 93 -1.02 -30.89 9.08
C SER A 93 0.48 -31.04 9.15
#